data_AF-A0A9R1NC35-F1
#
_entry.id   AF-A0A9R1NC35-F1
#
_cell.length_a   1.000
_cell.length_b   1.000
_cell.length_c   1.000
_cell.angle_alpha   90.00
_cell.angle_beta   90.00
_cell.angle_gamma   90.00
#
_symmetry.space_group_name_H-M   'P 1'
#
loop_
_entity.id
_entity.type
_entity.pdbx_description
1 polymer ?
#
loop_
_entity_poly.entity_id
_entity_poly.type
_entity_poly.pdbx_seq_one_letter_code
_entity_poly.pdbx_strand_id
1 'polypeptide(L)'
;MADPPSPRLDEDDTFGRDFNASPSRNAAPARSGEKRQFGDLDDDEDDVFASKKGKTKVEESAPGAATGMILSLRESLQTCKENLESNQVELEAAKSEIQKWHSAFQNIPAVPAGTNPEPVSVVTYLNNLKSSEESLKEQLEKAKKREAAFIVTFAKREQEIAELKSAVRDLKTQLRPPSMQTRRLLLDPAIHEEFTRLKNLAEEKEKKIKELQENVAAVNFTPSSKHGKMLMAKCRTLQEENEEIGAMASEGKIHELGMKIAVLKTQNNELRNQFDGLYKHMDGLTNDVERSNEMVSILQEELEAKDVELARLKEMLCQKEATEDDTVVEEREEAANDMNASSDPQPIKVES
;
A
#
# COMPACT_ATOMS: atom_id res chain seq x y z
N MET A 1 8.55 36.26 3.27
CA MET A 1 8.93 35.65 4.56
C MET A 1 7.90 36.09 5.59
N ALA A 2 7.04 35.16 5.98
CA ALA A 2 6.08 35.27 7.08
C ALA A 2 5.73 33.83 7.47
N ASP A 3 5.83 33.49 8.75
CA ASP A 3 5.68 32.12 9.23
C ASP A 3 4.20 31.66 9.26
N PRO A 4 3.91 30.39 8.94
CA PRO A 4 2.66 29.75 9.32
C PRO A 4 2.72 29.26 10.79
N PRO A 5 1.66 29.40 11.59
CA PRO A 5 1.66 29.00 13.00
C PRO A 5 1.52 27.48 13.19
N SER A 6 2.14 26.97 14.26
CA SER A 6 1.97 25.58 14.70
C SER A 6 0.55 25.27 15.18
N PRO A 7 0.02 24.06 14.96
CA PRO A 7 -1.24 23.65 15.56
C PRO A 7 -1.04 23.33 17.05
N ARG A 8 -1.83 23.98 17.91
CA ARG A 8 -2.04 23.52 19.29
C ARG A 8 -3.05 22.37 19.27
N LEU A 9 -2.79 21.36 20.08
CA LEU A 9 -3.75 20.32 20.41
C LEU A 9 -4.51 20.79 21.66
N ASP A 10 -5.79 21.10 21.49
CA ASP A 10 -6.69 21.33 22.61
C ASP A 10 -7.34 19.97 22.98
N GLU A 11 -6.87 19.36 24.07
CA GLU A 11 -7.54 18.23 24.72
C GLU A 11 -8.29 18.75 25.95
N ASP A 12 -9.61 18.89 25.83
CA ASP A 12 -10.52 19.12 26.96
C ASP A 12 -11.87 18.45 26.65
N ASP A 13 -12.07 17.22 27.16
CA ASP A 13 -13.39 16.70 27.52
C ASP A 13 -13.26 15.36 28.27
N THR A 14 -13.23 15.38 29.61
CA THR A 14 -13.44 14.18 30.44
C THR A 14 -14.12 14.56 31.74
N PHE A 15 -15.44 14.41 31.80
CA PHE A 15 -16.24 14.61 32.99
C PHE A 15 -16.92 13.30 33.41
N GLY A 16 -16.56 12.75 34.58
CA GLY A 16 -17.02 11.42 35.00
C GLY A 16 -16.69 11.04 36.45
N ARG A 17 -17.45 11.60 37.40
CA ARG A 17 -17.71 11.03 38.75
C ARG A 17 -18.35 9.64 38.61
N ASP A 18 -18.34 8.70 39.57
CA ASP A 18 -17.75 8.56 40.92
C ASP A 18 -17.76 7.03 41.27
N PHE A 19 -17.34 6.66 42.49
CA PHE A 19 -17.48 5.34 43.17
C PHE A 19 -16.42 4.24 42.92
N ASN A 20 -15.40 4.18 43.79
CA ASN A 20 -15.47 3.28 44.97
C ASN A 20 -14.39 3.63 46.01
N ALA A 21 -14.77 3.77 47.28
CA ALA A 21 -13.82 3.93 48.38
C ALA A 21 -14.29 3.17 49.63
N SER A 22 -13.37 2.45 50.27
CA SER A 22 -13.54 1.78 51.57
C SER A 22 -12.68 2.49 52.64
N PRO A 23 -12.96 2.29 53.95
CA PRO A 23 -13.03 3.44 54.85
C PRO A 23 -11.94 3.54 55.94
N SER A 24 -11.67 4.75 56.44
CA SER A 24 -11.37 4.95 57.86
C SER A 24 -11.46 6.40 58.39
N ARG A 25 -12.08 6.52 59.58
CA ARG A 25 -11.70 7.38 60.74
C ARG A 25 -11.39 8.88 60.53
N ASN A 26 -12.34 9.77 60.90
CA ASN A 26 -12.37 10.41 62.25
C ASN A 26 -13.45 11.53 62.43
N ALA A 27 -14.12 11.52 63.59
CA ALA A 27 -14.73 12.63 64.38
C ALA A 27 -15.93 13.50 63.86
N ALA A 28 -17.14 13.21 64.42
CA ALA A 28 -18.07 14.07 65.22
C ALA A 28 -18.47 15.52 64.77
N PRO A 29 -19.70 16.06 65.08
CA PRO A 29 -20.47 15.82 66.34
C PRO A 29 -22.04 15.80 66.31
N ALA A 30 -22.63 15.28 67.42
CA ALA A 30 -23.84 15.73 68.20
C ALA A 30 -25.17 16.18 67.50
N ARG A 31 -26.40 16.02 68.05
CA ARG A 31 -26.99 15.36 69.25
C ARG A 31 -28.53 15.41 69.18
N SER A 32 -29.26 14.36 69.60
CA SER A 32 -30.50 14.46 70.42
C SER A 32 -31.06 13.08 70.82
N GLY A 33 -31.53 12.98 72.08
CA GLY A 33 -32.62 12.11 72.62
C GLY A 33 -32.56 10.58 72.45
N GLU A 34 -32.80 9.74 73.46
CA GLU A 34 -33.04 9.96 74.88
C GLU A 34 -32.65 8.69 75.70
N LYS A 35 -32.42 8.87 76.99
CA LYS A 35 -32.34 7.88 78.09
C LYS A 35 -33.47 6.81 77.99
N ARG A 36 -33.46 5.61 78.59
CA ARG A 36 -32.65 4.78 79.52
C ARG A 36 -33.32 3.35 79.45
N GLN A 37 -32.92 2.23 80.06
CA GLN A 37 -31.73 1.70 80.76
C GLN A 37 -31.94 0.16 80.83
N PHE A 38 -30.89 -0.65 81.06
CA PHE A 38 -31.05 -2.04 81.51
C PHE A 38 -31.39 -2.09 83.02
N GLY A 39 -32.55 -2.63 83.35
CA GLY A 39 -32.86 -3.09 84.71
C GLY A 39 -32.13 -4.42 84.94
N ASP A 40 -31.28 -4.44 85.96
CA ASP A 40 -30.60 -5.64 86.42
C ASP A 40 -31.58 -6.53 87.22
N LEU A 41 -31.22 -7.79 87.42
CA LEU A 41 -32.04 -8.76 88.14
C LEU A 41 -31.81 -8.63 89.65
N ASP A 42 -32.67 -7.87 90.33
CA ASP A 42 -32.76 -7.92 91.80
C ASP A 42 -33.70 -9.08 92.20
N ASP A 43 -33.06 -10.14 92.69
CA ASP A 43 -33.59 -11.45 93.07
C ASP A 43 -34.05 -11.42 94.55
N ASP A 44 -35.16 -10.73 94.83
CA ASP A 44 -35.76 -10.69 96.16
C ASP A 44 -36.79 -11.83 96.34
N GLU A 45 -36.28 -13.00 96.71
CA GLU A 45 -37.04 -14.12 97.30
C GLU A 45 -37.70 -13.68 98.63
N ASP A 46 -38.89 -13.08 98.54
CA ASP A 46 -39.72 -12.74 99.70
C ASP A 46 -40.26 -14.01 100.38
N ASP A 47 -39.44 -14.57 101.28
CA ASP A 47 -39.70 -15.76 102.09
C ASP A 47 -40.96 -15.59 102.96
N VAL A 48 -42.09 -16.05 102.41
CA VAL A 48 -43.46 -15.97 102.97
C VAL A 48 -43.59 -16.56 104.39
N PHE A 49 -42.58 -17.26 104.93
CA PHE A 49 -42.64 -17.96 106.21
C PHE A 49 -41.66 -17.50 107.30
N ALA A 50 -41.09 -16.29 107.20
CA ALA A 50 -40.22 -15.67 108.21
C ALA A 50 -40.94 -15.38 109.56
N SER A 51 -41.17 -16.44 110.35
CA SER A 51 -41.89 -16.44 111.63
C SER A 51 -41.12 -15.75 112.77
N LYS A 52 -41.15 -14.41 112.85
CA LYS A 52 -40.47 -13.67 113.92
C LYS A 52 -41.30 -13.56 115.21
N LYS A 53 -41.09 -14.54 116.10
CA LYS A 53 -41.58 -14.56 117.49
C LYS A 53 -41.34 -13.23 118.24
N GLY A 54 -42.44 -12.67 118.77
CA GLY A 54 -42.56 -12.26 120.17
C GLY A 54 -41.75 -11.06 120.68
N LYS A 55 -42.46 -9.93 120.86
CA LYS A 55 -42.40 -9.19 122.14
C LYS A 55 -43.66 -8.32 122.34
N THR A 56 -44.72 -8.93 122.84
CA THR A 56 -45.83 -8.21 123.48
C THR A 56 -45.30 -7.53 124.75
N LYS A 57 -44.95 -6.25 124.64
CA LYS A 57 -44.87 -5.37 125.80
C LYS A 57 -46.23 -4.71 125.93
N VAL A 58 -46.92 -4.98 127.04
CA VAL A 58 -48.20 -4.33 127.36
C VAL A 58 -47.91 -2.86 127.61
N GLU A 59 -48.42 -2.01 126.76
CA GLU A 59 -48.62 -0.58 127.01
C GLU A 59 -50.10 -0.30 126.74
N GLU A 60 -50.72 0.51 127.59
CA GLU A 60 -52.19 0.54 127.72
C GLU A 60 -52.88 0.82 126.39
N SER A 61 -53.86 -0.04 126.05
CA SER A 61 -54.69 0.13 124.85
C SER A 61 -55.64 1.32 125.02
N ALA A 62 -55.10 2.53 124.86
CA ALA A 62 -55.91 3.71 124.59
C ALA A 62 -56.82 3.42 123.39
N PRO A 63 -58.11 3.82 123.42
CA PRO A 63 -59.10 3.39 122.42
C PRO A 63 -58.76 3.79 120.96
N GLY A 64 -57.82 4.73 120.76
CA GLY A 64 -57.29 5.09 119.44
C GLY A 64 -56.32 4.06 118.84
N ALA A 65 -55.54 3.31 119.63
CA ALA A 65 -54.47 2.44 119.11
C ALA A 65 -55.03 1.19 118.41
N ALA A 66 -56.01 0.52 119.04
CA ALA A 66 -56.75 -0.58 118.42
C ALA A 66 -57.52 -0.10 117.18
N THR A 67 -58.12 1.11 117.25
CA THR A 67 -58.83 1.72 116.12
C THR A 67 -57.89 2.00 114.94
N GLY A 68 -56.68 2.50 115.18
CA GLY A 68 -55.66 2.72 114.15
C GLY A 68 -55.24 1.42 113.44
N MET A 69 -54.96 0.35 114.20
CA MET A 69 -54.67 -0.96 113.60
C MET A 69 -55.85 -1.51 112.78
N ILE A 70 -57.09 -1.36 113.26
CA ILE A 70 -58.29 -1.77 112.51
C ILE A 70 -58.45 -0.97 111.21
N LEU A 71 -58.13 0.32 111.21
CA LEU A 71 -58.15 1.14 110.00
C LEU A 71 -57.04 0.73 109.01
N SER A 72 -55.80 0.55 109.46
CA SER A 72 -54.70 0.08 108.60
C SER A 72 -54.95 -1.32 108.02
N LEU A 73 -55.59 -2.22 108.78
CA LEU A 73 -56.01 -3.54 108.28
C LEU A 73 -57.17 -3.45 107.28
N ARG A 74 -58.09 -2.49 107.42
CA ARG A 74 -59.15 -2.24 106.44
C ARG A 74 -58.61 -1.61 105.16
N GLU A 75 -57.68 -0.68 105.28
CA GLU A 75 -57.01 -0.02 104.16
C GLU A 75 -56.18 -1.03 103.36
N SER A 76 -55.31 -1.81 104.02
CA SER A 76 -54.54 -2.87 103.37
C SER A 76 -55.42 -3.99 102.78
N LEU A 77 -56.55 -4.35 103.40
CA LEU A 77 -57.52 -5.27 102.82
C LEU A 77 -58.23 -4.68 101.59
N GLN A 78 -58.51 -3.37 101.60
CA GLN A 78 -59.08 -2.65 100.46
C GLN A 78 -58.05 -2.55 99.31
N THR A 79 -56.78 -2.22 99.58
CA THR A 79 -55.69 -2.25 98.59
C THR A 79 -55.45 -3.65 98.05
N CYS A 80 -55.50 -4.69 98.89
CA CYS A 80 -55.40 -6.08 98.46
C CYS A 80 -56.55 -6.46 97.50
N LYS A 81 -57.76 -5.95 97.75
CA LYS A 81 -58.92 -6.15 96.90
C LYS A 81 -58.79 -5.40 95.56
N GLU A 82 -58.33 -4.15 95.58
CA GLU A 82 -58.07 -3.36 94.37
C GLU A 82 -56.97 -4.00 93.51
N ASN A 83 -55.90 -4.51 94.12
CA ASN A 83 -54.85 -5.26 93.43
C ASN A 83 -55.39 -6.59 92.84
N LEU A 84 -56.28 -7.30 93.54
CA LEU A 84 -56.95 -8.49 93.02
C LEU A 84 -57.81 -8.16 91.79
N GLU A 85 -58.56 -7.05 91.83
CA GLU A 85 -59.37 -6.56 90.72
C GLU A 85 -58.49 -6.15 89.52
N SER A 86 -57.35 -5.47 89.74
CA SER A 86 -56.36 -5.16 88.69
C SER A 86 -55.76 -6.43 88.06
N ASN A 87 -55.28 -7.36 88.88
CA ASN A 87 -54.72 -8.64 88.42
C ASN A 87 -55.75 -9.47 87.63
N GLN A 88 -57.03 -9.40 88.01
CA GLN A 88 -58.11 -10.06 87.28
C GLN A 88 -58.36 -9.42 85.90
N VAL A 89 -58.25 -8.09 85.77
CA VAL A 89 -58.31 -7.38 84.47
C VAL A 89 -57.12 -7.73 83.60
N GLU A 90 -55.90 -7.73 84.16
CA GLU A 90 -54.68 -8.12 83.45
C GLU A 90 -54.72 -9.59 82.99
N LEU A 91 -55.27 -10.50 83.80
CA LEU A 91 -55.46 -11.90 83.44
C LEU A 91 -56.44 -12.07 82.27
N GLU A 92 -57.57 -11.35 82.25
CA GLU A 92 -58.51 -11.40 81.12
C GLU A 92 -57.93 -10.72 79.87
N ALA A 93 -57.12 -9.68 80.01
CA ALA A 93 -56.37 -9.08 78.91
C ALA A 93 -55.35 -10.07 78.32
N ALA A 94 -54.58 -10.76 79.16
CA ALA A 94 -53.61 -11.78 78.74
C ALA A 94 -54.29 -12.99 78.08
N LYS A 95 -55.42 -13.48 78.61
CA LYS A 95 -56.25 -14.51 77.96
C LYS A 95 -56.75 -14.07 76.59
N SER A 96 -57.26 -12.85 76.50
CA SER A 96 -57.73 -12.26 75.24
C SER A 96 -56.59 -12.15 74.21
N GLU A 97 -55.38 -11.80 74.65
CA GLU A 97 -54.19 -11.74 73.81
C GLU A 97 -53.78 -13.13 73.33
N ILE A 98 -53.70 -14.14 74.22
CA ILE A 98 -53.45 -15.54 73.87
C ILE A 98 -54.48 -16.05 72.85
N GLN A 99 -55.76 -15.69 72.99
CA GLN A 99 -56.80 -16.05 72.03
C GLN A 99 -56.60 -15.38 70.65
N LYS A 100 -56.14 -14.12 70.59
CA LYS A 100 -55.74 -13.48 69.33
C LYS A 100 -54.58 -14.22 68.68
N TRP A 101 -53.54 -14.59 69.45
CA TRP A 101 -52.40 -15.36 68.94
C TRP A 101 -52.83 -16.73 68.38
N HIS A 102 -53.65 -17.50 69.11
CA HIS A 102 -54.21 -18.75 68.59
C HIS A 102 -55.00 -18.54 67.28
N SER A 103 -55.82 -17.49 67.22
CA SER A 103 -56.58 -17.15 66.01
C SER A 103 -55.67 -16.77 64.85
N ALA A 104 -54.60 -16.01 65.09
CA ALA A 104 -53.61 -15.66 64.08
C ALA A 104 -52.88 -16.92 63.55
N PHE A 105 -52.44 -17.81 64.45
CA PHE A 105 -51.73 -19.04 64.08
C PHE A 105 -52.61 -20.04 63.30
N GLN A 106 -53.91 -20.16 63.63
CA GLN A 106 -54.86 -20.98 62.86
C GLN A 106 -55.07 -20.49 61.43
N ASN A 107 -54.85 -19.20 61.17
CA ASN A 107 -54.99 -18.58 59.85
C ASN A 107 -53.69 -18.57 59.02
N ILE A 108 -52.58 -19.16 59.51
CA ILE A 108 -51.32 -19.22 58.75
C ILE A 108 -51.41 -20.29 57.65
N PRO A 109 -51.19 -19.95 56.36
CA PRO A 109 -51.30 -20.89 55.24
C PRO A 109 -50.36 -22.11 55.28
N ALA A 110 -49.33 -22.08 56.13
CA ALA A 110 -48.32 -23.12 56.26
C ALA A 110 -48.70 -24.27 57.21
N VAL A 111 -49.85 -24.22 57.88
CA VAL A 111 -50.27 -25.23 58.88
C VAL A 111 -51.53 -25.98 58.39
N PRO A 112 -51.54 -27.32 58.36
CA PRO A 112 -52.75 -28.10 58.03
C PRO A 112 -53.87 -27.82 59.03
N ALA A 113 -55.07 -27.52 58.50
CA ALA A 113 -56.24 -27.18 59.29
C ALA A 113 -56.55 -28.26 60.36
N GLY A 114 -56.62 -27.84 61.62
CA GLY A 114 -56.89 -28.72 62.77
C GLY A 114 -55.67 -29.26 63.52
N THR A 115 -54.45 -28.89 63.13
CA THR A 115 -53.22 -29.24 63.88
C THR A 115 -52.64 -28.06 64.65
N ASN A 116 -52.06 -28.32 65.83
CA ASN A 116 -51.34 -27.29 66.59
C ASN A 116 -49.98 -27.04 65.90
N PRO A 117 -49.63 -25.79 65.52
CA PRO A 117 -48.40 -25.52 64.81
C PRO A 117 -47.17 -25.91 65.63
N GLU A 118 -46.24 -26.66 65.02
CA GLU A 118 -44.94 -26.90 65.63
C GLU A 118 -44.13 -25.58 65.66
N PRO A 119 -43.54 -25.17 66.82
CA PRO A 119 -42.82 -23.90 66.93
C PRO A 119 -41.70 -23.72 65.90
N VAL A 120 -40.96 -24.79 65.59
CA VAL A 120 -39.87 -24.78 64.60
C VAL A 120 -40.39 -24.49 63.20
N SER A 121 -41.49 -25.15 62.81
CA SER A 121 -42.15 -24.94 61.52
C SER A 121 -42.66 -23.50 61.35
N VAL A 122 -43.24 -22.91 62.42
CA VAL A 122 -43.66 -21.49 62.43
C VAL A 122 -42.48 -20.53 62.31
N VAL A 123 -41.40 -20.74 63.08
CA VAL A 123 -40.18 -19.91 63.01
C VAL A 123 -39.53 -20.01 61.62
N THR A 124 -39.51 -21.19 61.01
CA THR A 124 -39.00 -21.39 59.65
C THR A 124 -39.85 -20.65 58.62
N TYR A 125 -41.19 -20.71 58.73
CA TYR A 125 -42.08 -19.93 57.88
C TYR A 125 -41.87 -18.42 58.03
N LEU A 126 -41.75 -17.90 59.27
CA LEU A 126 -41.49 -16.48 59.53
C LEU A 126 -40.14 -16.01 58.96
N ASN A 127 -39.09 -16.82 59.08
CA ASN A 127 -37.78 -16.52 58.50
C ASN A 127 -37.82 -16.52 56.95
N ASN A 128 -38.52 -17.49 56.35
CA ASN A 128 -38.73 -17.53 54.90
C ASN A 128 -39.54 -16.32 54.42
N LEU A 129 -40.62 -15.96 55.12
CA LEU A 129 -41.44 -14.79 54.82
C LEU A 129 -40.60 -13.50 54.91
N LYS A 130 -39.81 -13.34 55.98
CA LYS A 130 -38.90 -12.19 56.17
C LYS A 130 -37.85 -12.10 55.05
N SER A 131 -37.23 -13.22 54.66
CA SER A 131 -36.26 -13.23 53.55
C SER A 131 -36.91 -12.91 52.20
N SER A 132 -38.15 -13.37 51.96
CA SER A 132 -38.90 -13.04 50.75
C SER A 132 -39.35 -11.57 50.73
N GLU A 133 -39.72 -10.99 51.88
CA GLU A 133 -40.02 -9.56 52.04
C GLU A 133 -38.77 -8.70 51.75
N GLU A 134 -37.61 -9.09 52.29
CA GLU A 134 -36.34 -8.41 52.05
C GLU A 134 -35.91 -8.50 50.56
N SER A 135 -36.07 -9.68 49.94
CA SER A 135 -35.84 -9.88 48.51
C SER A 135 -36.75 -9.00 47.64
N LEU A 136 -38.04 -8.91 47.97
CA LEU A 136 -39.00 -8.07 47.26
C LEU A 136 -38.71 -6.57 47.44
N LYS A 137 -38.28 -6.14 48.63
CA LYS A 137 -37.80 -4.76 48.87
C LYS A 137 -36.57 -4.44 48.03
N GLU A 138 -35.60 -5.36 47.94
CA GLU A 138 -34.41 -5.15 47.11
C GLU A 138 -34.77 -5.06 45.61
N GLN A 139 -35.68 -5.92 45.13
CA GLN A 139 -36.18 -5.84 43.75
C GLN A 139 -36.94 -4.54 43.46
N LEU A 140 -37.76 -4.07 44.40
CA LEU A 140 -38.47 -2.78 44.31
C LEU A 140 -37.48 -1.61 44.21
N GLU A 141 -36.45 -1.58 45.05
CA GLU A 141 -35.42 -0.53 44.97
C GLU A 141 -34.58 -0.61 43.69
N LYS A 142 -34.28 -1.83 43.20
CA LYS A 142 -33.68 -2.03 41.87
C LYS A 142 -34.60 -1.59 40.73
N ALA A 143 -35.92 -1.67 40.89
CA ALA A 143 -36.89 -1.17 39.91
C ALA A 143 -36.96 0.36 39.92
N LYS A 144 -37.14 0.99 41.09
CA LYS A 144 -37.12 2.46 41.26
C LYS A 144 -35.85 3.11 40.71
N LYS A 145 -34.68 2.52 40.97
CA LYS A 145 -33.40 3.02 40.45
C LYS A 145 -33.33 2.94 38.90
N ARG A 146 -33.88 1.90 38.29
CA ARG A 146 -33.99 1.77 36.82
C ARG A 146 -34.99 2.77 36.25
N GLU A 147 -36.13 2.96 36.89
CA GLU A 147 -37.14 3.95 36.50
C GLU A 147 -36.57 5.37 36.54
N ALA A 148 -35.90 5.75 37.63
CA ALA A 148 -35.24 7.05 37.75
C ALA A 148 -34.16 7.26 36.67
N ALA A 149 -33.37 6.22 36.36
CA ALA A 149 -32.41 6.28 35.26
C ALA A 149 -33.11 6.49 33.90
N PHE A 150 -34.23 5.79 33.64
CA PHE A 150 -35.01 5.99 32.43
C PHE A 150 -35.56 7.42 32.32
N ILE A 151 -36.14 7.98 33.39
CA ILE A 151 -36.64 9.36 33.42
C ILE A 151 -35.55 10.36 33.02
N VAL A 152 -34.33 10.22 33.57
CA VAL A 152 -33.18 11.07 33.20
C VAL A 152 -32.79 10.90 31.73
N THR A 153 -32.75 9.66 31.21
CA THR A 153 -32.44 9.43 29.79
C THR A 153 -33.51 9.95 28.83
N PHE A 154 -34.79 9.88 29.21
CA PHE A 154 -35.90 10.45 28.45
C PHE A 154 -35.80 11.97 28.42
N ALA A 155 -35.64 12.63 29.56
CA ALA A 155 -35.48 14.08 29.63
C ALA A 155 -34.28 14.57 28.78
N LYS A 156 -33.14 13.86 28.81
CA LYS A 156 -31.98 14.18 27.96
C LYS A 156 -32.29 14.03 26.47
N ARG A 157 -33.04 12.99 26.08
CA ARG A 157 -33.47 12.77 24.68
C ARG A 157 -34.50 13.79 24.21
N GLU A 158 -35.41 14.22 25.07
CA GLU A 158 -36.38 15.28 24.76
C GLU A 158 -35.69 16.63 24.55
N GLN A 159 -34.68 16.94 25.39
CA GLN A 159 -33.81 18.10 25.23
C GLN A 159 -33.03 18.07 23.90
N GLU A 160 -32.38 16.95 23.58
CA GLU A 160 -31.67 16.73 22.30
C GLU A 160 -32.62 16.93 21.09
N ILE A 161 -33.84 16.39 21.16
CA ILE A 161 -34.88 16.59 20.13
C ILE A 161 -35.30 18.07 20.01
N ALA A 162 -35.38 18.81 21.12
CA ALA A 162 -35.72 20.23 21.11
C ALA A 162 -34.60 21.09 20.49
N GLU A 163 -33.33 20.79 20.81
CA GLU A 163 -32.15 21.42 20.24
C GLU A 163 -32.04 21.19 18.72
N LEU A 164 -32.18 19.93 18.28
CA LEU A 164 -32.21 19.57 16.86
C LEU A 164 -33.36 20.27 16.12
N LYS A 165 -34.55 20.35 16.72
CA LYS A 165 -35.69 21.12 16.18
C LYS A 165 -35.39 22.62 16.09
N SER A 166 -34.56 23.18 16.97
CA SER A 166 -34.14 24.57 16.83
C SER A 166 -33.14 24.75 15.70
N ALA A 167 -32.07 23.95 15.67
CA ALA A 167 -31.06 23.98 14.61
C ALA A 167 -31.67 23.83 13.21
N VAL A 168 -32.68 22.96 13.04
CA VAL A 168 -33.43 22.82 11.77
C VAL A 168 -34.23 24.08 11.41
N ARG A 169 -34.83 24.78 12.38
CA ARG A 169 -35.51 26.06 12.13
C ARG A 169 -34.51 27.14 11.74
N ASP A 170 -33.37 27.20 12.41
CA ASP A 170 -32.33 28.21 12.19
C ASP A 170 -31.60 28.00 10.84
N LEU A 171 -31.30 26.76 10.46
CA LEU A 171 -30.82 26.44 9.10
C LEU A 171 -31.87 26.79 8.04
N LYS A 172 -33.16 26.57 8.32
CA LYS A 172 -34.25 26.91 7.40
C LYS A 172 -34.47 28.43 7.27
N THR A 173 -34.13 29.24 8.28
CA THR A 173 -34.13 30.71 8.14
C THR A 173 -32.88 31.21 7.42
N GLN A 174 -31.70 30.65 7.70
CA GLN A 174 -30.45 30.98 6.98
C GLN A 174 -30.51 30.65 5.49
N LEU A 175 -31.05 29.48 5.12
CA LEU A 175 -31.16 29.06 3.72
C LEU A 175 -32.26 29.81 2.94
N ARG A 176 -33.14 30.53 3.63
CA ARG A 176 -34.21 31.32 3.00
C ARG A 176 -33.65 32.68 2.55
N PRO A 177 -33.64 33.01 1.24
CA PRO A 177 -33.08 34.29 0.80
C PRO A 177 -33.80 35.47 1.46
N PRO A 178 -33.08 36.49 1.97
CA PRO A 178 -33.63 37.52 2.86
C PRO A 178 -34.83 38.27 2.29
N SER A 179 -34.87 38.49 0.97
CA SER A 179 -35.98 39.21 0.32
C SER A 179 -36.89 38.29 -0.50
N MET A 180 -38.16 38.66 -0.60
CA MET A 180 -39.10 38.03 -1.56
C MET A 180 -38.65 38.24 -3.02
N GLN A 181 -37.98 39.37 -3.31
CA GLN A 181 -37.51 39.71 -4.64
C GLN A 181 -36.37 38.78 -5.07
N THR A 182 -35.38 38.54 -4.21
CA THR A 182 -34.31 37.54 -4.45
C THR A 182 -34.88 36.14 -4.63
N ARG A 183 -35.93 35.77 -3.88
CA ARG A 183 -36.62 34.48 -4.10
C ARG A 183 -37.32 34.39 -5.45
N ARG A 184 -37.96 35.46 -5.94
CA ARG A 184 -38.48 35.49 -7.32
C ARG A 184 -37.37 35.44 -8.36
N LEU A 185 -36.29 36.20 -8.13
CA LEU A 185 -35.13 36.30 -9.02
C LEU A 185 -34.42 34.94 -9.22
N LEU A 186 -34.27 34.17 -8.14
CA LEU A 186 -33.67 32.82 -8.18
C LEU A 186 -34.62 31.74 -8.72
N LEU A 187 -35.91 32.05 -8.87
CA LEU A 187 -36.92 31.20 -9.51
C LEU A 187 -37.25 31.66 -10.94
N ASP A 188 -36.56 32.68 -11.45
CA ASP A 188 -36.74 33.20 -12.81
C ASP A 188 -35.89 32.36 -13.79
N PRO A 189 -36.51 31.68 -14.78
CA PRO A 189 -35.77 30.84 -15.73
C PRO A 189 -34.72 31.61 -16.55
N ALA A 190 -34.99 32.86 -16.94
CA ALA A 190 -34.05 33.66 -17.72
C ALA A 190 -32.80 34.01 -16.91
N ILE A 191 -32.97 34.19 -15.59
CA ILE A 191 -31.87 34.48 -14.68
C ILE A 191 -31.05 33.23 -14.38
N HIS A 192 -31.70 32.05 -14.29
CA HIS A 192 -30.99 30.78 -14.25
C HIS A 192 -30.16 30.54 -15.52
N GLU A 193 -30.67 30.91 -16.69
CA GLU A 193 -29.95 30.82 -17.97
C GLU A 193 -28.73 31.75 -18.00
N GLU A 194 -28.86 33.03 -17.60
CA GLU A 194 -27.71 33.95 -17.50
C GLU A 194 -26.69 33.51 -16.44
N PHE A 195 -27.11 32.99 -15.28
CA PHE A 195 -26.18 32.40 -14.30
C PHE A 195 -25.42 31.20 -14.88
N THR A 196 -26.10 30.35 -15.65
CA THR A 196 -25.48 29.19 -16.31
C THR A 196 -24.51 29.63 -17.40
N ARG A 197 -24.88 30.62 -18.21
CA ARG A 197 -24.04 31.26 -19.22
C ARG A 197 -22.79 31.91 -18.61
N LEU A 198 -22.94 32.66 -17.51
CA LEU A 198 -21.84 33.27 -16.78
C LEU A 198 -20.93 32.22 -16.12
N LYS A 199 -21.50 31.15 -15.55
CA LYS A 199 -20.73 30.02 -15.01
C LYS A 199 -19.89 29.35 -16.11
N ASN A 200 -20.50 29.01 -17.24
CA ASN A 200 -19.81 28.38 -18.37
C ASN A 200 -18.71 29.30 -18.93
N LEU A 201 -18.97 30.61 -19.03
CA LEU A 201 -17.97 31.59 -19.45
C LEU A 201 -16.81 31.69 -18.44
N ALA A 202 -17.10 31.66 -17.14
CA ALA A 202 -16.08 31.64 -16.10
C ALA A 202 -15.22 30.37 -16.18
N GLU A 203 -15.83 29.19 -16.33
CA GLU A 203 -15.13 27.91 -16.53
C GLU A 203 -14.28 27.91 -17.81
N GLU A 204 -14.75 28.51 -18.90
CA GLU A 204 -13.99 28.71 -20.14
C GLU A 204 -12.77 29.63 -19.92
N LYS A 205 -12.93 30.75 -19.21
CA LYS A 205 -11.80 31.66 -18.90
C LYS A 205 -10.83 31.05 -17.91
N GLU A 206 -11.30 30.33 -16.91
CA GLU A 206 -10.47 29.56 -15.95
C GLU A 206 -9.62 28.52 -16.68
N LYS A 207 -10.22 27.77 -17.62
CA LYS A 207 -9.50 26.86 -18.51
C LYS A 207 -8.48 27.62 -19.35
N LYS A 208 -8.84 28.78 -19.91
CA LYS A 208 -7.92 29.56 -20.75
C LYS A 208 -6.75 30.15 -19.95
N ILE A 209 -6.96 30.52 -18.69
CA ILE A 209 -5.90 30.94 -17.76
C ILE A 209 -4.95 29.76 -17.52
N LYS A 210 -5.46 28.55 -17.27
CA LYS A 210 -4.62 27.34 -17.10
C LYS A 210 -3.83 27.03 -18.36
N GLU A 211 -4.46 27.02 -19.54
CA GLU A 211 -3.76 26.85 -20.83
C GLU A 211 -2.65 27.91 -21.01
N LEU A 212 -2.91 29.18 -20.68
CA LEU A 212 -1.90 30.25 -20.79
C LEU A 212 -0.79 30.11 -19.74
N GLN A 213 -1.09 29.67 -18.52
CA GLN A 213 -0.10 29.37 -17.48
C GLN A 213 0.78 28.17 -17.86
N GLU A 214 0.19 27.11 -18.43
CA GLU A 214 0.92 25.96 -18.98
C GLU A 214 1.81 26.37 -20.15
N ASN A 215 1.31 27.21 -21.07
CA ASN A 215 2.12 27.76 -22.16
C ASN A 215 3.26 28.66 -21.63
N VAL A 216 3.01 29.51 -20.63
CA VAL A 216 4.07 30.32 -19.99
C VAL A 216 5.08 29.44 -19.26
N ALA A 217 4.65 28.35 -18.59
CA ALA A 217 5.54 27.38 -17.98
C ALA A 217 6.36 26.59 -19.01
N ALA A 218 5.79 26.29 -20.18
CA ALA A 218 6.47 25.67 -21.30
C ALA A 218 7.47 26.61 -22.00
N VAL A 219 7.15 27.90 -22.12
CA VAL A 219 8.07 28.94 -22.61
C VAL A 219 9.17 29.22 -21.59
N ASN A 220 8.87 29.16 -20.29
CA ASN A 220 9.84 29.14 -19.20
C ASN A 220 10.54 27.77 -19.06
N PHE A 221 10.84 27.12 -20.19
CA PHE A 221 11.59 25.88 -20.26
C PHE A 221 12.91 26.02 -19.53
N THR A 222 13.02 25.38 -18.36
CA THR A 222 14.28 25.22 -17.66
C THR A 222 14.80 23.80 -17.91
N PRO A 223 16.04 23.62 -18.41
CA PRO A 223 16.64 22.30 -18.60
C PRO A 223 16.71 21.45 -17.32
N SER A 224 16.53 22.07 -16.15
CA SER A 224 16.50 21.45 -14.82
C SER A 224 15.13 20.90 -14.39
N SER A 225 14.03 21.36 -15.00
CA SER A 225 12.66 20.91 -14.70
C SER A 225 12.42 19.45 -15.09
N LYS A 226 11.40 18.79 -14.52
CA LYS A 226 11.10 17.37 -14.82
C LYS A 226 10.79 17.15 -16.31
N HIS A 227 9.95 17.99 -16.90
CA HIS A 227 9.66 17.96 -18.34
C HIS A 227 10.89 18.38 -19.17
N GLY A 228 11.65 19.40 -18.73
CA GLY A 228 12.85 19.86 -19.43
C GLY A 228 13.95 18.80 -19.51
N LYS A 229 14.20 18.08 -18.42
CA LYS A 229 15.12 16.94 -18.37
C LYS A 229 14.69 15.81 -19.31
N MET A 230 13.39 15.50 -19.35
CA MET A 230 12.85 14.46 -20.23
C MET A 230 12.97 14.85 -21.71
N LEU A 231 12.67 16.11 -22.06
CA LEU A 231 12.84 16.60 -23.43
C LEU A 231 14.33 16.61 -23.83
N MET A 232 15.22 17.13 -22.98
CA MET A 232 16.67 17.12 -23.24
C MET A 232 17.25 15.71 -23.36
N ALA A 233 16.74 14.74 -22.58
CA ALA A 233 17.10 13.33 -22.75
C ALA A 233 16.66 12.81 -24.12
N LYS A 234 15.40 13.06 -24.52
CA LYS A 234 14.89 12.67 -25.85
C LYS A 234 15.65 13.34 -27.00
N CYS A 235 16.03 14.61 -26.86
CA CYS A 235 16.86 15.31 -27.84
C CYS A 235 18.26 14.69 -27.97
N ARG A 236 18.89 14.29 -26.86
CA ARG A 236 20.16 13.56 -26.91
C ARG A 236 20.02 12.21 -27.61
N THR A 237 19.03 11.39 -27.23
CA THR A 237 18.81 10.09 -27.87
C THR A 237 18.52 10.22 -29.37
N LEU A 238 17.67 11.17 -29.78
CA LEU A 238 17.43 11.44 -31.21
C LEU A 238 18.68 11.96 -31.94
N GLN A 239 19.58 12.65 -31.24
CA GLN A 239 20.83 13.10 -31.85
C GLN A 239 21.85 11.95 -31.96
N GLU A 240 21.97 11.11 -30.94
CA GLU A 240 22.74 9.86 -30.94
C GLU A 240 22.27 8.93 -32.08
N GLU A 241 20.95 8.72 -32.22
CA GLU A 241 20.35 7.94 -33.33
C GLU A 241 20.67 8.54 -34.71
N ASN A 242 20.62 9.88 -34.86
CA ASN A 242 20.95 10.54 -36.13
C ASN A 242 22.46 10.46 -36.45
N GLU A 243 23.31 10.56 -35.44
CA GLU A 243 24.77 10.38 -35.57
C GLU A 243 25.10 8.93 -35.94
N GLU A 244 24.39 7.94 -35.38
CA GLU A 244 24.50 6.52 -35.75
C GLU A 244 24.02 6.25 -37.18
N ILE A 245 22.87 6.81 -37.60
CA ILE A 245 22.37 6.71 -38.98
C ILE A 245 23.36 7.35 -39.97
N GLY A 246 23.93 8.51 -39.62
CA GLY A 246 24.96 9.18 -40.41
C GLY A 246 26.25 8.34 -40.51
N ALA A 247 26.68 7.74 -39.40
CA ALA A 247 27.82 6.83 -39.34
C ALA A 247 27.59 5.61 -40.24
N MET A 248 26.48 4.88 -40.08
CA MET A 248 26.12 3.72 -40.90
C MET A 248 26.05 4.05 -42.40
N ALA A 249 25.46 5.19 -42.75
CA ALA A 249 25.39 5.64 -44.15
C ALA A 249 26.80 5.93 -44.74
N SER A 250 27.68 6.54 -43.95
CA SER A 250 29.07 6.80 -44.36
C SER A 250 29.91 5.53 -44.44
N GLU A 251 29.75 4.62 -43.47
CA GLU A 251 30.46 3.34 -43.40
C GLU A 251 30.08 2.44 -44.57
N GLY A 252 28.79 2.33 -44.90
CA GLY A 252 28.33 1.59 -46.07
C GLY A 252 28.97 2.09 -47.37
N LYS A 253 29.13 3.41 -47.53
CA LYS A 253 29.80 3.96 -48.72
C LYS A 253 31.31 3.73 -48.72
N ILE A 254 31.96 3.83 -47.57
CA ILE A 254 33.38 3.53 -47.39
C ILE A 254 33.66 2.05 -47.70
N HIS A 255 32.80 1.14 -47.24
CA HIS A 255 32.91 -0.29 -47.50
C HIS A 255 32.75 -0.62 -49.00
N GLU A 256 31.74 -0.06 -49.66
CA GLU A 256 31.54 -0.20 -51.12
C GLU A 256 32.77 0.26 -51.92
N LEU A 257 33.34 1.41 -51.56
CA LEU A 257 34.57 1.92 -52.17
C LEU A 257 35.78 1.03 -51.87
N GLY A 258 35.89 0.50 -50.66
CA GLY A 258 36.91 -0.47 -50.26
C GLY A 258 36.87 -1.75 -51.10
N MET A 259 35.68 -2.32 -51.33
CA MET A 259 35.48 -3.46 -52.22
C MET A 259 35.90 -3.14 -53.66
N LYS A 260 35.50 -1.98 -54.20
CA LYS A 260 35.90 -1.54 -55.55
C LYS A 260 37.42 -1.39 -55.67
N ILE A 261 38.09 -0.83 -54.67
CA ILE A 261 39.55 -0.72 -54.61
C ILE A 261 40.21 -2.11 -54.58
N ALA A 262 39.66 -3.08 -53.85
CA ALA A 262 40.18 -4.45 -53.80
C ALA A 262 40.09 -5.16 -55.17
N VAL A 263 38.96 -5.02 -55.87
CA VAL A 263 38.79 -5.55 -57.24
C VAL A 263 39.77 -4.90 -58.20
N LEU A 264 39.90 -3.57 -58.18
CA LEU A 264 40.86 -2.84 -59.03
C LEU A 264 42.32 -3.22 -58.74
N LYS A 265 42.69 -3.46 -57.47
CA LYS A 265 44.02 -3.99 -57.12
C LYS A 265 44.27 -5.37 -57.73
N THR A 266 43.28 -6.26 -57.68
CA THR A 266 43.37 -7.61 -58.25
C THR A 266 43.51 -7.55 -59.78
N GLN A 267 42.70 -6.73 -60.45
CA GLN A 267 42.78 -6.51 -61.90
C GLN A 267 44.13 -5.89 -62.33
N ASN A 268 44.66 -4.93 -61.57
CA ASN A 268 46.01 -4.38 -61.83
C ASN A 268 47.11 -5.43 -61.64
N ASN A 269 46.95 -6.35 -60.67
CA ASN A 269 47.92 -7.43 -60.45
C ASN A 269 47.88 -8.44 -61.61
N GLU A 270 46.68 -8.78 -62.08
CA GLU A 270 46.49 -9.65 -63.24
C GLU A 270 47.08 -9.04 -64.52
N LEU A 271 46.86 -7.75 -64.80
CA LEU A 271 47.50 -7.06 -65.91
C LEU A 271 49.03 -7.08 -65.82
N ARG A 272 49.61 -6.92 -64.62
CA ARG A 272 51.06 -7.04 -64.41
C ARG A 272 51.57 -8.46 -64.69
N ASN A 273 50.84 -9.49 -64.25
CA ASN A 273 51.18 -10.88 -64.54
C ASN A 273 51.13 -11.17 -66.05
N GLN A 274 50.13 -10.63 -66.75
CA GLN A 274 50.00 -10.76 -68.21
C GLN A 274 51.15 -10.05 -68.94
N PHE A 275 51.55 -8.84 -68.52
CA PHE A 275 52.74 -8.18 -69.07
C PHE A 275 54.03 -8.96 -68.79
N ASP A 276 54.24 -9.47 -67.57
CA ASP A 276 55.39 -10.32 -67.23
C ASP A 276 55.44 -11.60 -68.08
N GLY A 277 54.30 -12.24 -68.31
CA GLY A 277 54.18 -13.37 -69.24
C GLY A 277 54.51 -13.00 -70.69
N LEU A 278 54.05 -11.85 -71.18
CA LEU A 278 54.38 -11.34 -72.51
C LEU A 278 55.86 -10.99 -72.65
N TYR A 279 56.49 -10.39 -71.63
CA TYR A 279 57.93 -10.13 -71.62
C TYR A 279 58.74 -11.42 -71.70
N LYS A 280 58.36 -12.47 -70.94
CA LYS A 280 59.01 -13.78 -71.01
C LYS A 280 58.85 -14.46 -72.37
N HIS A 281 57.69 -14.32 -73.02
CA HIS A 281 57.48 -14.84 -74.36
C HIS A 281 58.31 -14.06 -75.41
N MET A 282 58.40 -12.73 -75.29
CA MET A 282 59.23 -11.89 -76.16
C MET A 282 60.73 -12.22 -76.01
N ASP A 283 61.18 -12.44 -74.78
CA ASP A 283 62.55 -12.88 -74.49
C ASP A 283 62.83 -14.25 -75.13
N GLY A 284 61.93 -15.22 -74.97
CA GLY A 284 62.02 -16.52 -75.66
C GLY A 284 62.11 -16.40 -77.19
N LEU A 285 61.25 -15.57 -77.81
CA LEU A 285 61.29 -15.30 -79.24
C LEU A 285 62.59 -14.60 -79.67
N THR A 286 63.15 -13.72 -78.84
CA THR A 286 64.42 -13.05 -79.12
C THR A 286 65.57 -14.06 -79.10
N ASN A 287 65.63 -14.94 -78.08
CA ASN A 287 66.60 -16.02 -78.00
C ASN A 287 66.50 -17.02 -79.18
N ASP A 288 65.29 -17.32 -79.64
CA ASP A 288 65.08 -18.19 -80.81
C ASP A 288 65.46 -17.51 -82.13
N VAL A 289 65.24 -16.20 -82.27
CA VAL A 289 65.74 -15.40 -83.41
C VAL A 289 67.27 -15.33 -83.40
N GLU A 290 67.90 -15.11 -82.25
CA GLU A 290 69.36 -15.13 -82.11
C GLU A 290 69.95 -16.49 -82.51
N ARG A 291 69.39 -17.60 -82.00
CA ARG A 291 69.79 -18.96 -82.40
C ARG A 291 69.55 -19.24 -83.88
N SER A 292 68.44 -18.74 -84.45
CA SER A 292 68.16 -18.89 -85.88
C SER A 292 69.15 -18.07 -86.73
N ASN A 293 69.55 -16.89 -86.28
CA ASN A 293 70.56 -16.07 -86.96
C ASN A 293 71.94 -16.73 -86.90
N GLU A 294 72.34 -17.28 -85.75
CA GLU A 294 73.58 -18.07 -85.59
C GLU A 294 73.61 -19.27 -86.54
N MET A 295 72.51 -20.03 -86.64
CA MET A 295 72.36 -21.13 -87.59
C MET A 295 72.48 -20.66 -89.05
N VAL A 296 71.89 -19.51 -89.41
CA VAL A 296 71.99 -18.93 -90.76
C VAL A 296 73.43 -18.51 -91.06
N SER A 297 74.17 -17.93 -90.12
CA SER A 297 75.59 -17.60 -90.30
C SER A 297 76.45 -18.84 -90.53
N ILE A 298 76.24 -19.92 -89.76
CA ILE A 298 76.95 -21.20 -89.99
C ILE A 298 76.65 -21.75 -91.39
N LEU A 299 75.38 -21.74 -91.82
CA LEU A 299 75.00 -22.21 -93.16
C LEU A 299 75.55 -21.31 -94.28
N GLN A 300 75.76 -20.01 -94.02
CA GLN A 300 76.44 -19.10 -94.95
C GLN A 300 77.94 -19.44 -95.05
N GLU A 301 78.64 -19.64 -93.93
CA GLU A 301 80.04 -20.08 -93.92
C GLU A 301 80.23 -21.44 -94.64
N GLU A 302 79.34 -22.40 -94.41
CA GLU A 302 79.36 -23.68 -95.12
C GLU A 302 79.10 -23.51 -96.63
N LEU A 303 78.16 -22.64 -97.01
CA LEU A 303 77.86 -22.36 -98.42
C LEU A 303 79.05 -21.68 -99.13
N GLU A 304 79.66 -20.67 -98.52
CA GLU A 304 80.86 -20.01 -99.04
C GLU A 304 82.03 -21.00 -99.18
N ALA A 305 82.24 -21.88 -98.20
CA ALA A 305 83.25 -22.93 -98.28
C ALA A 305 82.97 -23.93 -99.42
N LYS A 306 81.69 -24.27 -99.67
CA LYS A 306 81.28 -25.11 -100.82
C LYS A 306 81.45 -24.40 -102.15
N ASP A 307 81.15 -23.10 -102.23
CA ASP A 307 81.36 -22.30 -103.44
C ASP A 307 82.84 -22.15 -103.78
N VAL A 308 83.72 -22.00 -102.78
CA VAL A 308 85.18 -22.03 -102.96
C VAL A 308 85.67 -23.40 -103.48
N GLU A 309 85.22 -24.52 -102.91
CA GLU A 309 85.61 -25.84 -103.42
C GLU A 309 84.99 -26.12 -104.81
N LEU A 310 83.77 -25.66 -105.10
CA LEU A 310 83.18 -25.72 -106.44
C LEU A 310 83.97 -24.89 -107.45
N ALA A 311 84.45 -23.71 -107.08
CA ALA A 311 85.32 -22.90 -107.92
C ALA A 311 86.66 -23.63 -108.18
N ARG A 312 87.27 -24.21 -107.14
CA ARG A 312 88.51 -25.00 -107.24
C ARG A 312 88.36 -26.24 -108.13
N LEU A 313 87.24 -26.95 -108.02
CA LEU A 313 86.91 -28.12 -108.85
C LEU A 313 86.62 -27.73 -110.30
N LYS A 314 85.96 -26.59 -110.55
CA LYS A 314 85.79 -26.02 -111.90
C LYS A 314 87.13 -25.65 -112.51
N GLU A 315 88.02 -24.99 -111.76
CA GLU A 315 89.37 -24.66 -112.22
C GLU A 315 90.19 -25.92 -112.56
N MET A 316 90.12 -26.94 -111.71
CA MET A 316 90.72 -28.26 -112.00
C MET A 316 90.13 -28.93 -113.24
N LEU A 317 88.82 -28.80 -113.50
CA LEU A 317 88.19 -29.30 -114.72
C LEU A 317 88.71 -28.55 -115.95
N CYS A 318 88.76 -27.22 -115.93
CA CYS A 318 89.31 -26.42 -117.03
C CYS A 318 90.80 -26.70 -117.27
N GLN A 319 91.60 -26.94 -116.22
CA GLN A 319 92.99 -27.38 -116.36
C GLN A 319 93.10 -28.81 -116.93
N LYS A 320 92.12 -29.69 -116.65
CA LYS A 320 92.07 -31.04 -117.23
C LYS A 320 91.65 -31.03 -118.70
N GLU A 321 90.67 -30.20 -119.05
CA GLU A 321 90.29 -29.91 -120.45
C GLU A 321 91.50 -29.36 -121.22
N ALA A 322 92.22 -28.38 -120.65
CA ALA A 322 93.43 -27.81 -121.25
C ALA A 322 94.61 -28.80 -121.37
N THR A 323 94.70 -29.82 -120.50
CA THR A 323 95.77 -30.85 -120.59
C THR A 323 95.38 -32.07 -121.42
N GLU A 324 94.09 -32.31 -121.66
CA GLU A 324 93.63 -33.14 -122.77
C GLU A 324 93.94 -32.44 -124.11
N ASP A 325 93.65 -31.13 -124.23
CA ASP A 325 94.00 -30.34 -125.42
C ASP A 325 95.52 -30.23 -125.68
N ASP A 326 96.36 -29.98 -124.66
CA ASP A 326 97.84 -29.93 -124.84
C ASP A 326 98.45 -31.28 -125.28
N THR A 327 97.73 -32.41 -125.15
CA THR A 327 98.15 -33.69 -125.78
C THR A 327 97.66 -33.86 -127.22
N VAL A 328 96.74 -33.03 -127.69
CA VAL A 328 96.22 -33.00 -129.07
C VAL A 328 96.94 -31.93 -129.92
N VAL A 329 97.57 -30.92 -129.30
CA VAL A 329 98.30 -29.82 -129.97
C VAL A 329 99.50 -30.28 -130.84
N GLU A 330 100.02 -31.51 -130.69
CA GLU A 330 101.06 -32.09 -131.59
C GLU A 330 100.51 -32.98 -132.72
N GLU A 331 99.22 -33.35 -132.75
CA GLU A 331 98.66 -34.17 -133.86
C GLU A 331 97.44 -33.53 -134.55
N ARG A 332 97.73 -33.06 -135.78
CA ARG A 332 96.81 -32.76 -136.90
C ARG A 332 96.31 -31.32 -137.07
N GLU A 333 97.17 -30.57 -137.74
CA GLU A 333 96.77 -29.98 -139.03
C GLU A 333 96.02 -31.01 -139.90
N GLU A 334 94.70 -30.85 -140.13
CA GLU A 334 93.98 -30.99 -141.42
C GLU A 334 92.44 -30.98 -141.22
N ALA A 335 91.70 -30.44 -142.21
CA ALA A 335 90.23 -30.24 -142.26
C ALA A 335 89.66 -29.23 -141.21
N ALA A 336 89.54 -27.92 -141.46
CA ALA A 336 88.96 -27.15 -142.58
C ALA A 336 87.40 -27.12 -142.63
N ASN A 337 86.85 -25.91 -142.43
CA ASN A 337 85.48 -25.41 -142.69
C ASN A 337 84.32 -26.09 -141.91
N ASP A 338 83.26 -25.39 -141.50
CA ASP A 338 82.61 -24.24 -142.14
C ASP A 338 81.94 -23.21 -141.17
N MET A 339 81.54 -22.07 -141.74
CA MET A 339 80.78 -20.92 -141.21
C MET A 339 79.36 -21.25 -140.67
N ASN A 340 78.58 -20.42 -139.94
CA ASN A 340 78.69 -19.09 -139.28
C ASN A 340 77.34 -18.77 -138.53
N ALA A 341 77.31 -17.73 -137.67
CA ALA A 341 76.16 -17.06 -136.99
C ALA A 341 75.39 -17.88 -135.91
N SER A 342 75.35 -17.50 -134.61
CA SER A 342 74.70 -16.34 -133.94
C SER A 342 73.14 -16.39 -133.95
N SER A 343 72.39 -16.09 -132.87
CA SER A 343 72.70 -15.36 -131.62
C SER A 343 71.90 -15.87 -130.39
N ASP A 344 72.42 -15.54 -129.20
CA ASP A 344 71.81 -15.59 -127.83
C ASP A 344 70.91 -14.31 -127.61
N PRO A 345 70.34 -13.91 -126.43
CA PRO A 345 70.05 -14.62 -125.15
C PRO A 345 68.66 -14.37 -124.45
N GLN A 346 68.31 -15.27 -123.49
CA GLN A 346 67.75 -15.00 -122.13
C GLN A 346 66.30 -14.35 -121.92
N PRO A 347 65.77 -14.09 -120.68
CA PRO A 347 64.81 -15.00 -119.98
C PRO A 347 63.65 -14.26 -119.21
N ILE A 348 63.20 -14.79 -118.05
CA ILE A 348 62.67 -14.12 -116.81
C ILE A 348 61.20 -14.38 -116.35
N LYS A 349 61.09 -14.82 -115.07
CA LYS A 349 60.03 -14.70 -114.00
C LYS A 349 58.54 -15.02 -114.32
N VAL A 350 57.80 -15.78 -113.51
CA VAL A 350 57.46 -15.75 -112.04
C VAL A 350 56.30 -14.79 -111.72
N GLU A 351 55.46 -15.22 -110.75
CA GLU A 351 54.23 -14.62 -110.20
C GLU A 351 52.96 -14.78 -111.07
N SER A 352 51.77 -15.05 -110.49
CA SER A 352 51.37 -15.22 -109.06
C SER A 352 50.55 -16.50 -108.83
#